data_AF-A0A2H3JZD5-F1
#
_entry.id   AF-A0A2H3JZD5-F1
#
_cell.length_a   1.000
_cell.length_b   1.000
_cell.length_c   1.000
_cell.angle_alpha   90.00
_cell.angle_beta   90.00
_cell.angle_gamma   90.00
#
_symmetry.space_group_name_H-M   'P 1'
#
loop_
_entity.id
_entity.type
_entity.pdbx_description
1 polymer ?
#
loop_
_entity_poly.entity_id
_entity_poly.type
_entity_poly.pdbx_seq_one_letter_code
_entity_poly.pdbx_strand_id
1 'polypeptide(L)'
;MTSINDATGSSFEEHLQATTMPPPGPDHFNARRAVWCKARPDRTQPTDTTGQRERLEAVLNQEGAVESDDVWEVQGVKQAWSRIMDGRRLRQRLPLRVVVRALTRDA
;
A
#
# COMPACT_ATOMS: atom_id res chain seq x y z
N MET A 1 30.96 4.35 12.22
CA MET A 1 29.58 4.11 12.69
C MET A 1 28.72 5.22 12.13
N THR A 2 28.13 5.00 10.97
CA THR A 2 27.48 6.05 10.18
C THR A 2 26.04 6.19 10.64
N SER A 3 25.74 7.29 11.34
CA SER A 3 24.38 7.67 11.73
C SER A 3 23.53 7.90 10.47
N ILE A 4 22.50 7.09 10.29
CA ILE A 4 21.44 7.34 9.31
C ILE A 4 20.53 8.40 9.93
N ASN A 5 20.87 9.68 9.71
CA ASN A 5 19.92 10.77 9.82
C ASN A 5 19.12 10.81 8.52
N ASP A 6 17.92 10.23 8.52
CA ASP A 6 16.91 10.53 7.51
C ASP A 6 15.77 11.28 8.20
N ALA A 7 15.88 12.59 8.20
CA ALA A 7 14.88 13.52 8.72
C ALA A 7 13.65 13.53 7.80
N THR A 8 12.81 12.50 7.92
CA THR A 8 11.37 12.57 7.70
C THR A 8 10.76 11.72 8.81
N GLY A 9 10.46 12.35 9.94
CA GLY A 9 9.76 11.68 11.04
C GLY A 9 8.56 10.95 10.43
N SER A 10 8.58 9.62 10.51
CA SER A 10 7.42 8.84 10.13
C SER A 10 6.24 9.45 10.87
N SER A 11 5.16 9.77 10.16
CA SER A 11 3.84 10.10 10.71
C SER A 11 3.58 9.57 12.11
N PHE A 12 3.94 8.31 12.29
CA PHE A 12 3.71 7.54 13.48
C PHE A 12 4.61 7.98 14.64
N GLU A 13 5.89 8.28 14.40
CA GLU A 13 6.82 8.79 15.42
C GLU A 13 6.38 10.15 15.95
N GLU A 14 5.92 11.06 15.08
CA GLU A 14 5.37 12.35 15.51
C GLU A 14 4.13 12.17 16.40
N HIS A 15 3.20 11.30 16.00
CA HIS A 15 2.00 11.01 16.81
C HIS A 15 2.35 10.30 18.11
N LEU A 16 3.37 9.43 18.10
CA LEU A 16 3.83 8.72 19.27
C LEU A 16 4.48 9.66 20.28
N GLN A 17 5.29 10.62 19.81
CA GLN A 17 5.87 11.68 20.66
C GLN A 17 4.81 12.63 21.22
N ALA A 18 3.75 12.91 20.46
CA ALA A 18 2.64 13.74 20.91
C ALA A 18 1.67 13.01 21.87
N THR A 19 1.79 11.69 22.02
CA THR A 19 0.93 10.90 22.90
C THR A 19 1.61 10.69 24.25
N THR A 20 0.90 10.95 25.35
CA THR A 20 1.39 10.59 26.68
C THR A 20 1.41 9.07 26.83
N MET A 21 2.61 8.48 26.86
CA MET A 21 2.81 7.04 26.92
C MET A 21 2.98 6.57 28.37
N PRO A 22 2.36 5.45 28.77
CA PRO A 22 2.59 4.86 30.09
C PRO A 22 4.01 4.25 30.17
N PRO A 23 4.51 3.91 31.36
CA PRO A 23 5.82 3.26 31.52
C PRO A 23 5.92 1.96 30.70
N PRO A 24 7.13 1.56 30.26
CA PRO A 24 7.33 0.34 29.48
C PRO A 24 6.70 -0.90 30.15
N GLY A 25 5.87 -1.60 29.38
CA GLY A 25 5.07 -2.72 29.86
C GLY A 25 3.92 -3.05 28.91
N PRO A 26 3.00 -3.95 29.28
CA PRO A 26 1.84 -4.31 28.47
C PRO A 26 0.98 -3.09 28.09
N ASP A 27 0.80 -2.16 29.01
CA ASP A 27 0.01 -0.94 28.76
C ASP A 27 0.71 0.00 27.78
N HIS A 28 2.05 0.08 27.81
CA HIS A 28 2.82 0.82 26.83
C HIS A 28 2.70 0.19 25.44
N PHE A 29 2.69 -1.13 25.33
CA PHE A 29 2.40 -1.81 24.07
C PHE A 29 1.00 -1.48 23.56
N ASN A 30 -0.02 -1.56 24.43
CA ASN A 30 -1.41 -1.27 24.06
C ASN A 30 -1.60 0.18 23.62
N ALA A 31 -1.02 1.14 24.35
CA ALA A 31 -1.03 2.56 24.01
C ALA A 31 -0.37 2.82 22.65
N ARG A 32 0.81 2.21 22.41
CA ARG A 32 1.53 2.38 21.15
C ARG A 32 0.74 1.79 19.98
N ARG A 33 0.10 0.63 20.19
CA ARG A 33 -0.78 0.00 19.20
C ARG A 33 -2.00 0.86 18.88
N ALA A 34 -2.60 1.49 19.89
CA ALA A 34 -3.72 2.41 19.68
C ALA A 34 -3.32 3.62 18.83
N VAL A 35 -2.12 4.18 19.04
CA VAL A 35 -1.57 5.25 18.19
C VAL A 35 -1.39 4.77 16.75
N TRP A 36 -0.85 3.56 16.55
CA TRP A 36 -0.67 2.97 15.22
C TRP A 36 -2.00 2.79 14.49
N CYS A 37 -3.02 2.28 15.18
CA CYS A 37 -4.33 1.98 14.59
C CYS A 37 -5.19 3.23 14.33
N LYS A 38 -4.82 4.40 14.85
CA LYS A 38 -5.58 5.63 14.65
C LYS A 38 -5.51 6.04 13.17
N ALA A 39 -6.65 5.96 12.49
CA ALA A 39 -6.75 6.35 11.09
C ALA A 39 -6.34 7.83 10.91
N ARG A 40 -5.43 8.12 9.98
CA ARG A 40 -5.07 9.50 9.63
C ARG A 40 -6.23 10.16 8.88
N PRO A 41 -6.58 11.42 9.22
CA PRO A 41 -7.57 12.19 8.47
C PRO A 41 -7.09 12.49 7.03
N ASP A 42 -5.77 12.57 6.82
CA ASP A 42 -5.17 12.83 5.51
C ASP A 42 -4.88 11.54 4.73
N ARG A 43 -5.86 10.63 4.69
CA ARG A 43 -5.87 9.62 3.63
C ARG A 43 -6.39 10.33 2.39
N THR A 44 -5.53 11.12 1.74
CA THR A 44 -5.73 11.60 0.36
C THR A 44 -6.43 10.50 -0.40
N GLN A 45 -7.72 10.70 -0.69
CA GLN A 45 -8.47 9.79 -1.53
C GLN A 45 -7.65 9.64 -2.81
N PRO A 46 -7.58 8.43 -3.39
CA PRO A 46 -6.86 8.23 -4.64
C PRO A 46 -7.33 9.29 -5.64
N THR A 47 -6.46 10.24 -5.97
CA THR A 47 -6.76 11.29 -6.94
C THR A 47 -7.10 10.67 -8.29
N ASP A 48 -7.97 11.38 -8.99
CA ASP A 48 -8.61 11.10 -10.29
C ASP A 48 -8.16 9.82 -11.00
N THR A 49 -9.13 8.93 -11.16
CA THR A 49 -8.99 7.72 -11.96
C THR A 49 -8.55 8.08 -13.38
N THR A 50 -7.38 7.61 -13.80
CA THR A 50 -7.09 7.58 -15.24
C THR A 50 -7.80 6.39 -15.86
N GLY A 51 -8.17 6.50 -17.14
CA GLY A 51 -8.79 5.37 -17.86
C GLY A 51 -7.90 4.12 -17.88
N GLN A 52 -6.58 4.25 -17.72
CA GLN A 52 -5.66 3.11 -17.61
C GLN A 52 -5.80 2.39 -16.25
N ARG A 53 -6.01 3.15 -15.17
CA ARG A 53 -6.30 2.60 -13.84
C ARG A 53 -7.66 1.91 -13.82
N GLU A 54 -8.70 2.54 -14.34
CA GLU A 54 -10.05 1.94 -14.38
C GLU A 54 -10.06 0.64 -15.17
N ARG A 55 -9.35 0.60 -16.31
CA ARG A 55 -9.17 -0.63 -17.08
C ARG A 55 -8.48 -1.71 -16.26
N LEU A 56 -7.33 -1.39 -15.63
CA LEU A 56 -6.62 -2.38 -14.80
C LEU A 56 -7.49 -2.88 -13.64
N GLU A 57 -8.24 -2.00 -12.98
CA GLU A 57 -9.16 -2.37 -11.91
C GLU A 57 -10.32 -3.24 -12.43
N ALA A 58 -10.94 -2.89 -13.56
CA ALA A 58 -12.04 -3.65 -14.15
C ALA A 58 -11.59 -5.07 -14.53
N VAL A 59 -10.41 -5.18 -15.12
CA VAL A 59 -9.81 -6.46 -15.53
C VAL A 59 -9.50 -7.33 -14.32
N LEU A 60 -8.81 -6.79 -13.30
CA LEU A 60 -8.48 -7.54 -12.10
C LEU A 60 -9.68 -7.82 -11.18
N ASN A 61 -10.82 -7.15 -11.41
CA ASN A 61 -12.06 -7.42 -10.68
C ASN A 61 -12.91 -8.53 -11.31
N GLN A 62 -12.68 -8.89 -12.59
CA GLN A 62 -13.38 -9.99 -13.24
C GLN A 62 -13.06 -11.33 -12.55
N GLU A 63 -14.07 -12.20 -12.45
CA GLU A 63 -13.89 -13.57 -11.95
C GLU A 63 -13.04 -14.38 -12.95
N GLY A 64 -12.08 -15.17 -12.46
CA GLY A 64 -11.18 -15.94 -13.31
C GLY A 64 -10.05 -15.12 -13.98
N ALA A 65 -9.96 -13.81 -13.72
CA ALA A 65 -8.95 -12.95 -14.34
C ALA A 65 -7.52 -13.25 -13.87
N VAL A 66 -7.38 -13.76 -12.64
CA VAL A 66 -6.07 -14.13 -12.07
C VAL A 66 -5.54 -15.39 -12.74
N GLU A 67 -6.40 -16.25 -13.27
CA GLU A 67 -6.09 -17.55 -13.86
C GLU A 67 -6.03 -17.49 -15.41
N SER A 68 -6.62 -16.48 -16.03
CA SER A 68 -6.64 -16.33 -17.49
C SER A 68 -5.30 -15.81 -18.04
N ASP A 69 -4.59 -16.62 -18.84
CA ASP A 69 -3.35 -16.21 -19.54
C ASP A 69 -3.58 -15.07 -20.54
N ASP A 70 -4.74 -15.05 -21.21
CA ASP A 70 -5.09 -13.98 -22.15
C ASP A 70 -5.20 -12.63 -21.44
N VAL A 71 -5.81 -12.60 -20.25
CA VAL A 71 -5.91 -11.37 -19.45
C VAL A 71 -4.52 -10.90 -18.98
N TRP A 72 -3.66 -11.83 -18.61
CA TRP A 72 -2.31 -11.53 -18.13
C TRP A 72 -1.42 -10.86 -19.19
N GLU A 73 -1.39 -11.44 -20.39
CA GLU A 73 -0.52 -10.99 -21.47
C GLU A 73 -1.15 -9.84 -22.28
N VAL A 74 -2.44 -9.91 -22.61
CA VAL A 74 -3.09 -8.98 -23.56
C VAL A 74 -3.57 -7.70 -22.87
N GLN A 75 -3.98 -7.76 -21.60
CA GLN A 75 -4.62 -6.62 -20.92
C GLN A 75 -3.67 -5.84 -19.99
N GLY A 76 -2.35 -6.02 -20.17
CA GLY A 76 -1.34 -5.18 -19.54
C GLY A 76 -1.14 -5.42 -18.04
N VAL A 77 -1.71 -6.49 -17.49
CA VAL A 77 -1.54 -6.88 -16.08
C VAL A 77 -0.09 -7.24 -15.80
N LYS A 78 0.56 -8.01 -16.68
CA LYS A 78 1.99 -8.35 -16.59
C LYS A 78 2.90 -7.12 -16.53
N GLN A 79 2.58 -6.08 -17.28
CA GLN A 79 3.36 -4.84 -17.28
C GLN A 79 3.17 -4.04 -15.98
N ALA A 80 1.98 -4.06 -15.40
CA ALA A 80 1.72 -3.48 -14.08
C ALA A 80 2.46 -4.26 -12.98
N TRP A 81 2.38 -5.59 -13.00
CA TRP A 81 3.09 -6.49 -12.08
C TRP A 81 4.61 -6.29 -12.15
N SER A 82 5.21 -6.32 -13.34
CA SER A 82 6.67 -6.15 -13.51
C SER A 82 7.15 -4.82 -12.95
N ARG A 83 6.40 -3.73 -13.16
CA ARG A 83 6.74 -2.42 -12.58
C ARG A 83 6.68 -2.41 -11.05
N ILE A 84 5.73 -3.13 -10.46
CA ILE A 84 5.63 -3.29 -9.00
C ILE A 84 6.84 -4.09 -8.49
N MET A 85 7.17 -5.20 -9.16
CA MET A 85 8.30 -6.07 -8.79
C MET A 85 9.66 -5.37 -8.95
N ASP A 86 9.81 -4.51 -9.95
CA ASP A 86 11.00 -3.66 -10.14
C ASP A 86 11.17 -2.58 -9.05
N GLY A 87 10.24 -2.48 -8.08
CA GLY A 87 10.23 -1.44 -7.06
C GLY A 87 9.97 -0.04 -7.62
N ARG A 88 9.48 0.07 -8.86
CA ARG A 88 9.18 1.37 -9.47
C ARG A 88 7.97 1.98 -8.77
N ARG A 89 8.10 3.25 -8.40
CA ARG A 89 7.00 4.00 -7.81
C ARG A 89 5.83 4.10 -8.79
N LEU A 90 4.66 3.62 -8.37
CA LEU A 90 3.44 3.76 -9.16
C LEU A 90 3.12 5.24 -9.36
N ARG A 91 2.89 5.64 -10.62
CA ARG A 91 2.48 7.02 -10.97
C ARG A 91 1.15 7.40 -10.32
N GLN A 92 0.28 6.42 -10.12
CA GLN A 92 -1.00 6.58 -9.44
C GLN A 92 -1.15 5.55 -8.34
N ARG A 93 -1.83 5.93 -7.25
CA ARG A 93 -2.13 5.01 -6.15
C ARG A 93 -3.15 3.98 -6.62
N LEU A 94 -2.89 2.71 -6.33
CA LEU A 94 -3.81 1.60 -6.57
C LEU A 94 -4.43 1.13 -5.25
N PRO A 95 -5.72 0.72 -5.25
CA PRO A 95 -6.30 0.05 -4.09
C PRO A 95 -5.51 -1.21 -3.75
N LEU A 96 -5.20 -1.42 -2.47
CA LEU A 96 -4.37 -2.54 -2.03
C LEU A 96 -4.93 -3.90 -2.48
N ARG A 97 -6.26 -4.07 -2.50
CA ARG A 97 -6.93 -5.29 -3.00
C ARG A 97 -6.52 -5.64 -4.43
N VAL A 98 -6.33 -4.63 -5.29
CA VAL A 98 -5.97 -4.80 -6.71
C VAL A 98 -4.51 -5.22 -6.82
N VAL A 99 -3.65 -4.62 -6.00
CA VAL A 99 -2.23 -4.99 -5.92
C VAL A 99 -2.07 -6.42 -5.43
N VAL A 100 -2.80 -6.82 -4.38
CA VAL A 100 -2.77 -8.19 -3.84
C VAL A 100 -3.23 -9.19 -4.91
N ARG A 101 -4.30 -8.90 -5.65
CA ARG A 101 -4.73 -9.75 -6.77
C ARG A 101 -3.70 -9.86 -7.89
N ALA A 102 -3.02 -8.77 -8.22
CA ALA A 102 -1.98 -8.79 -9.25
C ALA A 102 -0.75 -9.61 -8.81
N LEU A 103 -0.44 -9.69 -7.52
CA LEU A 103 0.71 -10.41 -6.97
C LEU A 103 0.45 -11.89 -6.65
N THR A 104 -0.81 -12.33 -6.58
CA THR A 104 -1.17 -13.67 -6.11
C THR A 104 -1.14 -14.76 -7.18
N ARG A 105 -0.89 -14.43 -8.44
CA ARG A 105 -0.77 -15.41 -9.53
C ARG A 105 0.52 -16.25 -9.47
N ASP A 106 1.57 -15.73 -8.83
CA ASP A 106 2.89 -16.39 -8.72
C ASP A 106 3.12 -17.11 -7.37
N ALA A 107 2.06 -17.35 -6.58
CA ALA A 107 2.12 -18.12 -5.34
C ALA A 107 1.30 -19.42 -5.46
#